data_AF-A0A2G6GS17-F1
#
_entry.id   AF-A0A2G6GS17-F1
#
_cell.length_a   1.000
_cell.length_b   1.000
_cell.length_c   1.000
_cell.angle_alpha   90.00
_cell.angle_beta   90.00
_cell.angle_gamma   90.00
#
_symmetry.space_group_name_H-M   'P 1'
#
loop_
_entity.id
_entity.type
_entity.pdbx_description
1 polymer ?
#
loop_
_entity_poly.entity_id
_entity_poly.type
_entity_poly.pdbx_seq_one_letter_code
_entity_poly.pdbx_strand_id
1 'polypeptide(L)'
;PVQSWLFDLGGTSVSLGHSPEAVVFDINREVKAAPLVCYESIYGDYVSRFVRKGANLLTVITNDGWWGETPGYTQHFNLGRLRCVEMRRDMARAANIGCKQPKKQSSI
;
A
#
# COMPACT_ATOMS: atom_id res chain seq x y z
N PRO A 1 4.07 -13.20 17.44
CA PRO A 1 4.35 -12.79 18.84
C PRO A 1 4.27 -11.26 19.06
N VAL A 2 4.73 -10.43 18.11
CA VAL A 2 4.72 -8.97 18.24
C VAL A 2 3.37 -8.35 17.81
N GLN A 3 2.64 -8.98 16.88
CA GLN A 3 1.31 -8.52 16.46
C GLN A 3 0.31 -8.41 17.63
N SER A 4 0.31 -9.37 18.57
CA SER A 4 -0.64 -9.34 19.70
C SER A 4 -0.42 -8.14 20.63
N TRP A 5 0.82 -7.66 20.77
CA TRP A 5 1.15 -6.47 21.56
C TRP A 5 0.75 -5.17 20.85
N LEU A 6 0.81 -5.13 19.52
CA LEU A 6 0.42 -3.96 18.74
C LEU A 6 -1.09 -3.66 18.85
N PHE A 7 -1.92 -4.71 19.00
CA PHE A 7 -3.36 -4.55 19.21
C PHE A 7 -3.73 -4.09 20.63
N ASP A 8 -2.86 -4.29 21.61
CA ASP A 8 -3.11 -4.02 23.04
C ASP A 8 -2.54 -2.66 23.51
N LEU A 9 -1.69 -2.01 22.72
CA LEU A 9 -1.02 -0.74 23.05
C LEU A 9 -1.88 0.52 22.85
N GLY A 10 -3.22 0.40 22.84
CA GLY A 10 -4.12 1.56 22.81
C GLY A 10 -3.95 2.49 21.59
N GLY A 11 -3.31 2.02 20.52
CA GLY A 11 -3.28 2.71 19.24
C GLY A 11 -4.60 2.50 18.51
N THR A 12 -5.17 3.55 17.93
CA THR A 12 -6.42 3.54 17.15
C THR A 12 -6.27 2.84 15.79
N SER A 13 -5.58 1.71 15.74
CA SER A 13 -5.50 0.84 14.55
C SER A 13 -6.56 -0.26 14.68
N VAL A 14 -7.82 0.14 14.56
CA VAL A 14 -8.93 -0.81 14.45
C VAL A 14 -8.86 -1.45 13.06
N SER A 15 -8.37 -2.68 12.99
CA SER A 15 -8.62 -3.54 11.84
C SER A 15 -10.01 -4.15 12.02
N LEU A 16 -10.96 -3.78 11.15
CA LEU A 16 -12.30 -4.41 11.12
C LEU A 16 -12.23 -5.88 10.67
N GLY A 17 -11.12 -6.31 10.10
CA GLY A 17 -10.90 -7.68 9.66
C GLY A 17 -9.52 -7.86 9.03
N HIS A 18 -8.96 -9.06 9.19
CA HIS A 18 -7.71 -9.48 8.57
C HIS A 18 -7.95 -10.83 7.87
N SER A 19 -7.48 -10.95 6.64
CA SER A 19 -7.49 -12.24 5.94
C SER A 19 -6.34 -13.11 6.46
N PRO A 20 -6.58 -14.38 6.85
CA PRO A 20 -5.52 -15.25 7.37
C PRO A 20 -4.38 -15.47 6.36
N GLU A 21 -4.66 -15.24 5.09
CA GLU A 21 -3.69 -15.34 4.01
C GLU A 21 -3.83 -14.24 2.96
N ALA A 22 -2.75 -14.01 2.22
CA ALA A 22 -2.77 -13.15 1.04
C ALA A 22 -3.65 -13.79 -0.05
N VAL A 23 -4.74 -13.12 -0.44
CA VAL A 23 -5.65 -13.60 -1.49
C VAL A 23 -5.38 -12.82 -2.78
N VAL A 24 -5.02 -13.54 -3.84
CA VAL A 24 -4.77 -12.95 -5.17
C VAL A 24 -6.07 -12.92 -5.96
N PHE A 25 -6.35 -11.81 -6.64
CA PHE A 25 -7.55 -11.65 -7.46
C PHE A 25 -7.25 -11.94 -8.92
N ASP A 26 -7.97 -12.89 -9.50
CA ASP A 26 -7.92 -13.18 -10.93
C ASP A 26 -8.79 -12.17 -11.68
N ILE A 27 -8.16 -11.22 -12.38
CA ILE A 27 -8.87 -10.24 -13.22
C ILE A 27 -9.23 -10.87 -14.56
N ASN A 28 -8.27 -11.59 -15.16
CA ASN A 28 -8.46 -12.38 -16.37
C ASN A 28 -7.41 -13.51 -16.41
N ARG A 29 -7.26 -14.21 -17.55
CA ARG A 29 -6.31 -15.33 -17.69
C ARG A 29 -4.84 -14.93 -17.50
N GLU A 30 -4.51 -13.67 -17.74
CA GLU A 30 -3.13 -13.16 -17.73
C GLU A 30 -2.84 -12.31 -16.48
N VAL A 31 -3.82 -11.57 -15.98
CA VAL A 31 -3.64 -10.59 -14.90
C VAL A 31 -4.16 -11.12 -13.57
N LYS A 32 -3.24 -11.22 -12.62
CA LYS A 32 -3.45 -11.62 -11.23
C LYS A 32 -3.04 -10.47 -10.32
N ALA A 33 -4.01 -9.84 -9.67
CA ALA A 33 -3.81 -8.64 -8.87
C ALA A 33 -3.58 -8.95 -7.38
N ALA A 34 -2.65 -8.24 -6.77
CA ALA A 34 -2.44 -8.19 -5.33
C ALA A 34 -3.17 -6.95 -4.75
N PRO A 35 -4.34 -7.12 -4.10
CA PRO A 35 -5.09 -6.00 -3.52
C PRO A 35 -4.44 -5.53 -2.21
N LEU A 36 -3.71 -4.42 -2.27
CA LEU A 36 -3.10 -3.76 -1.12
C LEU A 36 -3.92 -2.53 -0.72
N VAL A 37 -4.28 -2.44 0.55
CA VAL A 37 -5.04 -1.32 1.10
C VAL A 37 -4.11 -0.40 1.88
N CYS A 38 -4.03 0.85 1.42
CA CYS A 38 -3.37 1.96 2.08
C CYS A 38 -1.94 1.60 2.56
N TYR A 39 -1.77 1.43 3.86
CA TYR A 39 -0.48 1.24 4.51
C TYR A 39 0.11 -0.16 4.35
N GLU A 40 -0.67 -1.14 3.87
CA GLU A 40 -0.19 -2.51 3.66
C GLU A 40 0.99 -2.60 2.70
N SER A 41 1.08 -1.67 1.74
CA SER A 41 2.13 -1.66 0.72
C SER A 41 3.53 -1.39 1.28
N ILE A 42 3.67 -0.84 2.49
CA ILE A 42 5.00 -0.57 3.06
C ILE A 42 5.66 -1.86 3.55
N TYR A 43 4.89 -2.90 3.86
CA TYR A 43 5.36 -4.16 4.43
C TYR A 43 5.79 -5.12 3.31
N GLY A 44 7.07 -5.08 2.93
CA GLY A 44 7.60 -5.87 1.82
C GLY A 44 7.36 -7.39 1.95
N ASP A 45 7.52 -7.95 3.15
CA ASP A 45 7.25 -9.37 3.39
C ASP A 45 5.78 -9.72 3.09
N TYR A 46 4.84 -8.87 3.53
CA TYR A 46 3.43 -9.07 3.24
C TYR A 46 3.13 -9.05 1.75
N VAL A 47 3.63 -8.03 1.04
CA VAL A 47 3.47 -7.90 -0.42
C VAL A 47 4.06 -9.10 -1.15
N SER A 48 5.22 -9.59 -0.72
CA SER A 48 5.89 -10.74 -1.33
C SER A 48 5.05 -12.03 -1.26
N ARG A 49 4.16 -12.18 -0.27
CA ARG A 49 3.25 -13.33 -0.18
C ARG A 49 2.28 -13.39 -1.36
N PHE A 50 1.78 -12.25 -1.85
CA PHE A 50 0.93 -12.21 -3.04
C PHE A 50 1.72 -12.57 -4.31
N VAL A 51 2.93 -12.04 -4.45
CA VAL A 51 3.79 -12.30 -5.61
C VAL A 51 4.18 -13.78 -5.68
N ARG A 52 4.50 -14.41 -4.54
CA ARG A 52 4.76 -15.86 -4.45
C ARG A 52 3.52 -16.70 -4.80
N LYS A 53 2.31 -16.19 -4.56
CA LYS A 53 1.05 -16.79 -4.99
C LYS A 53 0.69 -16.51 -6.46
N GLY A 54 1.59 -15.86 -7.21
CA GLY A 54 1.44 -15.64 -8.65
C GLY A 54 0.86 -14.28 -9.05
N ALA A 55 0.72 -13.33 -8.13
CA ALA A 55 0.34 -11.97 -8.51
C ALA A 55 1.39 -11.34 -9.43
N ASN A 56 0.93 -10.78 -10.55
CA ASN A 56 1.76 -10.06 -11.52
C ASN A 56 1.44 -8.56 -11.62
N LEU A 57 0.37 -8.10 -10.96
CA LEU A 57 0.04 -6.70 -10.81
C LEU A 57 -0.15 -6.36 -9.33
N LEU A 58 0.55 -5.35 -8.83
CA LEU A 58 0.29 -4.78 -7.51
C LEU A 58 -0.80 -3.72 -7.63
N THR A 59 -1.80 -3.74 -6.76
CA THR A 59 -2.83 -2.69 -6.73
C THR A 59 -2.87 -2.05 -5.37
N VAL A 60 -2.67 -0.72 -5.31
CA VAL A 60 -2.71 0.04 -4.05
C VAL A 60 -3.90 0.96 -4.08
N ILE A 61 -4.85 0.73 -3.17
CA ILE A 61 -6.01 1.59 -2.96
C ILE A 61 -5.78 2.35 -1.66
N THR A 62 -5.65 3.67 -1.72
CA THR A 62 -5.28 4.49 -0.56
C THR A 62 -6.12 5.75 -0.42
N ASN A 63 -6.31 6.20 0.81
CA ASN A 63 -6.82 7.53 1.10
C ASN A 63 -5.67 8.36 1.67
N ASP A 64 -5.01 9.15 0.82
CA ASP A 64 -3.91 10.01 1.27
C ASP A 64 -4.39 11.29 1.97
N GLY A 65 -5.71 11.48 2.12
CA GLY A 65 -6.32 12.65 2.78
C GLY A 65 -5.92 12.82 4.24
N TRP A 66 -5.57 11.73 4.91
CA TRP A 66 -5.17 11.73 6.31
C TRP A 66 -3.86 12.48 6.59
N TRP A 67 -3.03 12.70 5.57
CA TRP A 67 -1.70 13.29 5.74
C TRP A 67 -1.70 14.83 5.82
N GLY A 68 -2.76 15.52 5.42
CA GLY A 68 -2.79 16.99 5.37
C GLY A 68 -1.63 17.57 4.57
N GLU A 69 -0.95 18.59 5.10
CA GLU A 69 0.23 19.23 4.50
C GLU A 69 1.57 18.57 4.91
N THR A 70 1.54 17.30 5.33
CA THR A 70 2.77 16.59 5.71
C THR A 70 3.39 15.84 4.52
N PRO A 71 4.70 15.54 4.54
CA PRO A 71 5.35 14.75 3.48
C PRO A 71 4.92 13.28 3.39
N GLY A 72 4.03 12.80 4.27
CA GLY A 72 3.68 11.39 4.42
C GLY A 72 3.20 10.73 3.12
N TYR A 73 2.39 11.43 2.32
CA TYR A 73 1.91 10.92 1.02
C TYR A 73 3.06 10.70 0.02
N THR A 74 4.10 11.55 0.05
CA THR A 74 5.27 11.43 -0.84
C THR A 74 6.14 10.27 -0.40
N GLN A 75 6.32 10.08 0.91
CA GLN A 75 7.04 8.92 1.45
C GLN A 75 6.31 7.62 1.10
N HIS A 76 4.99 7.57 1.27
CA HIS A 76 4.17 6.41 0.91
C HIS A 76 4.23 6.09 -0.58
N PHE A 77 4.18 7.12 -1.45
CA PHE A 77 4.35 6.95 -2.89
C PHE A 77 5.73 6.39 -3.26
N ASN A 78 6.79 6.92 -2.67
CA ASN A 78 8.17 6.46 -2.92
C ASN A 78 8.38 5.02 -2.44
N LEU A 79 7.81 4.64 -1.30
CA LEU A 79 7.82 3.27 -0.83
C LEU A 79 7.10 2.33 -1.80
N GLY A 80 5.97 2.77 -2.39
CA GLY A 80 5.29 2.03 -3.45
C GLY A 80 6.20 1.73 -4.64
N ARG A 81 6.97 2.73 -5.10
CA ARG A 81 7.96 2.54 -6.17
C ARG A 81 9.05 1.53 -5.80
N LEU A 82 9.53 1.58 -4.56
CA LEU A 82 10.52 0.62 -4.07
C LEU A 82 9.97 -0.81 -4.13
N ARG A 83 8.69 -1.03 -3.80
CA ARG A 83 8.05 -2.35 -3.91
C ARG A 83 7.99 -2.87 -5.34
N CYS A 84 7.73 -2.00 -6.31
CA CYS A 84 7.77 -2.38 -7.73
C CYS A 84 9.16 -2.90 -8.12
N VAL A 85 10.22 -2.23 -7.66
CA VAL A 85 11.62 -2.61 -7.94
C VAL A 85 11.96 -3.95 -7.29
N GLU A 86 11.65 -4.11 -6.01
CA GLU A 86 11.96 -5.34 -5.26
C GLU A 86 11.25 -6.58 -5.83
N MET A 87 9.97 -6.42 -6.20
CA MET A 87 9.15 -7.53 -6.67
C MET A 87 9.25 -7.74 -8.19
N ARG A 88 9.83 -6.78 -8.91
CA ARG A 88 9.81 -6.70 -10.38
C ARG A 88 8.39 -6.84 -10.92
N ARG A 89 7.47 -6.02 -10.38
CA ARG A 89 6.06 -6.00 -10.76
C ARG A 89 5.59 -4.59 -10.99
N ASP A 90 4.65 -4.46 -11.92
CA ASP A 90 3.95 -3.21 -12.16
C ASP A 90 2.97 -2.92 -11.03
N MET A 91 2.68 -1.64 -10.81
CA MET A 91 1.75 -1.20 -9.77
C MET A 91 0.74 -0.20 -10.34
N ALA A 92 -0.54 -0.49 -10.11
CA ALA A 92 -1.62 0.48 -10.25
C ALA A 92 -1.94 1.06 -8.88
N ARG A 93 -1.86 2.40 -8.74
CA ARG A 93 -2.16 3.09 -7.48
C ARG A 93 -3.34 4.05 -7.67
N ALA A 94 -4.40 3.83 -6.91
CA ALA A 94 -5.57 4.70 -6.86
C ALA A 94 -5.62 5.41 -5.50
N ALA A 95 -5.58 6.75 -5.52
CA ALA A 95 -5.60 7.57 -4.31
C ALA A 95 -6.75 8.58 -4.35
N ASN A 96 -7.50 8.70 -3.25
CA ASN A 96 -8.68 9.59 -3.16
C ASN A 96 -8.33 11.07 -3.40
N ILE A 97 -7.25 11.54 -2.80
CA ILE A 97 -6.55 12.73 -3.25
C ILE A 97 -5.27 12.26 -3.92
N GLY A 98 -4.97 12.79 -5.11
CA GLY A 98 -3.76 12.40 -5.82
C GLY A 98 -2.50 12.64 -4.98
N CYS A 99 -1.36 12.17 -5.47
CA CYS A 99 -0.06 12.67 -5.03
C CYS A 99 0.00 14.16 -5.40
N LYS A 100 -0.56 15.03 -4.57
CA LYS A 100 -0.37 16.47 -4.73
C LYS A 100 1.10 16.70 -4.45
N GLN A 101 1.90 16.79 -5.50
CA GLN A 101 3.21 17.44 -5.43
C GLN A 101 3.04 18.72 -4.57
N PRO A 102 3.98 19.06 -3.69
CA PRO A 102 3.91 20.31 -2.96
C PRO A 102 3.59 21.41 -3.97
N LYS A 103 2.55 22.21 -3.73
CA LYS A 103 2.35 23.45 -4.49
C LYS A 103 3.73 24.11 -4.46
N LYS A 104 4.36 24.35 -5.62
CA LYS A 104 5.51 25.25 -5.66
C LYS A 104 5.08 26.46 -4.83
N GLN A 105 5.72 26.69 -3.69
CA GLN A 105 5.63 27.97 -3.02
C GLN A 105 6.02 28.95 -4.14
N SER A 106 5.05 29.71 -4.65
CA SER A 106 5.37 30.82 -5.54
C SER A 106 6.20 31.75 -4.68
N SER A 107 7.51 31.58 -4.77
CA SER A 107 8.50 32.51 -4.30
C SER A 107 8.14 33.85 -4.93
N ILE A 108 7.88 34.80 -4.03
CA ILE A 108 7.72 36.23 -4.28
C ILE A 108 8.86 36.72 -5.18
#